data_AF-A0A2J4P572-F1
#
_entry.id   AF-A0A2J4P572-F1
#
_cell.length_a   1.000
_cell.length_b   1.000
_cell.length_c   1.000
_cell.angle_alpha   90.00
_cell.angle_beta   90.00
_cell.angle_gamma   90.00
#
_symmetry.space_group_name_H-M   'P 1'
#
loop_
_entity.id
_entity.type
_entity.pdbx_description
1 polymer ?
#
loop_
_entity_poly.entity_id
_entity_poly.type
_entity_poly.pdbx_seq_one_letter_code
_entity_poly.pdbx_strand_id
1 'polypeptide(L)' 'MRKTKMMLLGVLLACASGAWAATGEGIQKYELDGVTADFKQFHIGDTVPPLYLTPEY' A
#
# COMPACT_ATOMS: atom_id res chain seq x y z
N MET A 1 39.41 19.75 -14.03
CA MET A 1 37.94 19.74 -14.21
C MET A 1 37.25 18.39 -13.94
N ARG A 2 37.95 17.24 -14.01
CA ARG A 2 37.32 15.90 -13.85
C ARG A 2 36.72 15.67 -12.45
N LYS A 3 37.38 16.12 -11.38
CA LYS A 3 36.90 15.97 -9.99
C LYS A 3 35.63 16.78 -9.70
N THR A 4 35.56 18.01 -10.21
CA THR A 4 34.37 18.88 -10.08
C THR A 4 33.15 18.30 -10.80
N LYS A 5 33.35 17.70 -12.00
CA LYS A 5 32.27 17.00 -12.72
C LYS A 5 31.76 15.78 -11.95
N MET A 6 32.66 15.01 -11.33
CA MET A 6 32.28 13.83 -10.52
C MET A 6 31.51 14.23 -9.26
N MET A 7 31.89 15.34 -8.62
CA MET A 7 31.13 15.90 -7.48
C MET A 7 29.74 16.37 -7.90
N LEU A 8 29.63 17.08 -9.03
CA LEU A 8 28.35 17.53 -9.57
C LEU A 8 27.43 16.35 -9.92
N LEU A 9 27.99 15.29 -10.50
CA LEU A 9 27.26 14.07 -10.83
C LEU A 9 26.77 13.34 -9.56
N GLY A 10 27.59 13.29 -8.52
CA GLY A 10 27.21 12.71 -7.23
C GLY A 10 26.08 13.48 -6.54
N VAL A 11 26.11 14.81 -6.58
CA VAL A 11 25.02 15.66 -6.07
C VAL A 11 23.74 15.45 -6.89
N LEU A 12 23.84 15.41 -8.22
CA LEU A 12 22.69 15.18 -9.09
C LEU A 12 22.04 13.82 -8.85
N LEU A 13 22.86 12.78 -8.65
CA LEU A 13 22.37 11.42 -8.37
C LEU A 13 21.71 11.30 -7.00
N ALA A 14 22.22 12.02 -5.99
CA ALA A 14 21.60 12.12 -4.67
C ALA A 14 20.24 12.83 -4.73
N CYS A 15 20.11 13.91 -5.51
CA CYS A 15 18.83 14.62 -5.69
C CYS A 15 17.80 13.80 -6.48
N ALA A 16 18.23 12.88 -7.34
CA ALA A 16 17.35 12.02 -8.14
C ALA A 16 16.79 10.80 -7.37
N SER A 17 17.23 10.57 -6.14
CA SER A 17 16.74 9.46 -5.30
C SER A 17 15.39 9.78 -4.65
N GLY A 18 14.41 10.20 -5.46
CA GLY A 18 13.01 10.19 -5.09
C GLY A 18 12.52 8.74 -5.14
N ALA A 19 12.57 8.04 -4.02
CA ALA A 19 11.94 6.73 -3.90
C ALA A 19 10.45 6.88 -4.25
N TRP A 20 10.02 6.22 -5.33
CA TRP A 20 8.62 5.93 -5.55
C TRP A 20 8.18 4.91 -4.50
N ALA A 21 7.92 5.39 -3.29
CA ALA A 21 7.01 4.69 -2.41
C ALA A 21 5.62 4.87 -3.01
N ALA A 22 4.95 3.77 -3.33
CA ALA A 22 3.52 3.83 -3.62
C ALA A 22 2.85 4.51 -2.42
N THR A 23 2.26 5.69 -2.64
CA THR A 23 1.43 6.31 -1.61
C THR A 23 0.29 5.33 -1.32
N GLY A 24 0.01 5.09 -0.04
CA GLY A 24 -1.04 4.15 0.35
C GLY A 24 -2.43 4.49 -0.23
N GLU A 25 -2.58 5.69 -0.79
CA GLU A 25 -3.74 6.19 -1.54
C GLU A 25 -4.25 5.23 -2.64
N GLY A 26 -3.36 4.42 -3.24
CA GLY A 26 -3.74 3.52 -4.32
C GLY A 26 -4.71 2.40 -3.91
N ILE A 27 -4.55 1.86 -2.70
CA ILE A 27 -5.36 0.74 -2.18
C ILE A 27 -6.39 1.23 -1.16
N GLN A 28 -6.07 2.30 -0.41
CA GLN A 28 -6.97 2.90 0.59
C GLN A 28 -8.33 3.32 0.02
N LYS A 29 -8.39 3.71 -1.26
CA LYS A 29 -9.68 4.02 -1.93
C LYS A 29 -10.68 2.85 -1.99
N TYR A 30 -10.24 1.64 -1.72
CA TYR A 30 -11.09 0.44 -1.69
C TYR A 30 -11.27 -0.11 -0.27
N GLU A 31 -10.76 0.57 0.76
CA GLU A 31 -10.99 0.17 2.14
C GLU A 31 -12.46 0.40 2.50
N LEU A 32 -13.09 -0.64 3.05
CA LEU A 32 -14.45 -0.61 3.52
C LEU A 32 -14.44 -0.72 5.05
N ASP A 33 -15.10 0.21 5.74
CA ASP A 33 -15.25 0.16 7.20
C ASP A 33 -16.20 -0.97 7.66
N GLY A 34 -17.00 -1.50 6.73
CA GLY A 34 -17.89 -2.63 6.94
C GLY A 34 -18.60 -3.06 5.67
N VAL A 35 -19.15 -4.28 5.69
CA VAL A 35 -19.86 -4.89 4.57
C VAL A 35 -21.09 -5.64 5.07
N THR A 36 -22.18 -5.59 4.31
CA THR A 36 -23.34 -6.45 4.55
C THR A 36 -23.31 -7.60 3.55
N ALA A 37 -23.18 -8.83 4.05
CA ALA A 37 -23.19 -10.06 3.26
C ALA A 37 -24.06 -11.10 3.98
N ASP A 38 -24.74 -11.97 3.22
CA ASP A 38 -25.64 -12.99 3.77
C ASP A 38 -26.63 -12.47 4.82
N PHE A 39 -27.23 -11.31 4.54
CA PHE A 39 -28.19 -10.65 5.43
C PHE A 39 -27.62 -10.26 6.81
N LYS A 40 -26.29 -10.28 6.98
CA LYS A 40 -25.58 -9.88 8.19
C LYS A 40 -24.62 -8.73 7.89
N GLN A 41 -24.58 -7.74 8.78
CA GLN A 41 -23.61 -6.65 8.72
C GLN A 41 -22.35 -7.02 9.48
N PHE A 42 -21.19 -6.73 8.88
CA PHE A 42 -19.86 -6.99 9.41
C PHE A 42 -19.05 -5.71 9.43
N HIS A 43 -18.26 -5.52 10.48
CA HIS A 43 -17.28 -4.44 10.62
C HIS A 43 -15.89 -5.02 10.85
N ILE A 44 -14.87 -4.15 10.75
CA ILE A 44 -13.50 -4.51 11.05
C ILE A 44 -13.40 -5.01 12.50
N GLY A 45 -12.92 -6.24 12.68
CA GLY A 45 -12.80 -6.90 13.99
C GLY A 45 -13.90 -7.92 14.30
N ASP A 46 -14.97 -7.99 13.49
CA ASP A 46 -15.99 -9.02 13.65
C ASP A 46 -15.51 -10.40 13.17
N THR A 47 -16.01 -11.45 13.82
CA THR A 47 -15.73 -12.83 13.41
C THR A 47 -16.68 -13.30 12.32
N VAL A 48 -16.11 -13.90 11.27
CA VAL A 48 -16.88 -14.50 10.17
C VAL A 48 -17.49 -15.86 10.55
N PRO A 49 -18.64 -16.25 9.96
CA PRO A 49 -19.21 -17.57 10.14
C PRO A 49 -18.25 -18.70 9.72
N PRO A 50 -18.38 -19.92 10.28
CA PRO A 50 -17.55 -21.08 9.92
C PRO A 50 -17.55 -21.42 8.43
N LEU A 51 -18.62 -21.07 7.70
CA LEU A 51 -18.71 -21.21 6.25
C LEU A 51 -17.56 -20.52 5.51
N TYR A 52 -17.08 -19.39 6.04
CA TYR A 52 -16.00 -18.59 5.46
C TYR A 52 -14.62 -18.93 6.05
N LEU A 53 -14.54 -19.94 6.92
CA LEU A 53 -13.27 -20.44 7.48
C LEU A 53 -12.79 -21.70 6.74
N THR A 54 -13.56 -22.17 5.76
CA THR A 54 -13.19 -23.31 4.91
C THR A 54 -12.12 -22.89 3.90
N PRO A 55 -11.27 -23.81 3.43
CA PRO A 55 -10.25 -23.51 2.41
C PRO A 55 -10.81 -23.28 1.00
N GLU A 56 -12.14 -23.29 0.84
CA GLU A 56 -12.81 -23.05 -0.45
C GLU A 56 -12.81 -21.56 -0.84
N TYR A 57 -12.54 -20.67 0.12
CA TYR A 57 -12.53 -19.22 0.01
C TYR A 57 -11.17 -18.65 0.46
#